data_AF-A0A9W7AJ65-F1
#
_entry.id   AF-A0A9W7AJ65-F1
#
_cell.length_a   1.000
_cell.length_b   1.000
_cell.length_c   1.000
_cell.angle_alpha   90.00
_cell.angle_beta   90.00
_cell.angle_gamma   90.00
#
_symmetry.space_group_name_H-M   'P 1'
#
loop_
_entity.id
_entity.type
_entity.pdbx_description
1 polymer ?
#
loop_
_entity_poly.entity_id
_entity_poly.type
_entity_poly.pdbx_seq_one_letter_code
_entity_poly.pdbx_strand_id
1 'polypeptide(L)'
;HPGCTGGSHRYVDEKILTSSHFYSEPTCGPTYGCLSYDPEGIVGCFNAAFLSFLGFVTGKLVRAIPRSPSPSDHYAFLKISTFGGMVLLTAGAVLCNFSQNDGVVPVNKNLWSPSFIFVCGGGANLLFGIFFLLLDMKRSTLFSGSQSFSFSSNSKFTDPSFLSEEGESAPLWDGWPLREVGKNSITLYMGHEILDSCVPFAIYFSESSMDEHWGKILSNVIGVSCWVAVALVLNSKKIYITV
;
A
#
# COMPACT_ATOMS: atom_id res chain seq x y z
N HIS A 1 16.73 6.00 -26.74
CA HIS A 1 17.99 5.88 -27.49
C HIS A 1 18.35 4.42 -27.70
N PRO A 2 18.57 3.97 -28.95
CA PRO A 2 19.07 2.62 -29.22
C PRO A 2 20.45 2.44 -28.57
N GLY A 3 20.64 1.38 -27.79
CA GLY A 3 21.88 1.09 -27.05
C GLY A 3 21.98 1.67 -25.63
N CYS A 4 21.00 2.46 -25.17
CA CYS A 4 20.94 2.99 -23.79
C CYS A 4 19.89 2.28 -22.91
N THR A 5 19.50 1.03 -23.23
CA THR A 5 18.52 0.29 -22.43
C THR A 5 19.04 0.08 -21.00
N GLY A 6 18.23 0.44 -20.00
CA GLY A 6 18.58 0.32 -18.58
C GLY A 6 19.49 1.43 -18.04
N GLY A 7 20.05 2.30 -18.89
CA GLY A 7 20.77 3.51 -18.47
C GLY A 7 21.81 3.30 -17.37
N SER A 8 21.79 4.15 -16.34
CA SER A 8 22.69 4.08 -15.18
C SER A 8 22.49 2.83 -14.33
N HIS A 9 21.27 2.28 -14.27
CA HIS A 9 20.98 1.06 -13.51
C HIS A 9 21.78 -0.11 -14.09
N ARG A 10 21.63 -0.36 -15.39
CA ARG A 10 22.37 -1.42 -16.09
C ARG A 10 23.89 -1.22 -15.98
N TYR A 11 24.38 0.01 -16.06
CA TYR A 11 25.82 0.30 -15.91
C TYR A 11 26.38 -0.07 -14.53
N VAL A 12 25.65 0.25 -13.46
CA VAL A 12 26.06 -0.07 -12.09
C VAL A 12 25.96 -1.57 -11.83
N ASP A 13 24.87 -2.19 -12.26
CA ASP A 13 24.64 -3.62 -12.06
C ASP A 13 25.64 -4.45 -12.88
N GLU A 14 26.00 -4.03 -14.10
CA GLU A 14 27.02 -4.71 -14.91
C GLU A 14 28.40 -4.69 -14.24
N LYS A 15 28.76 -3.58 -13.60
CA LYS A 15 30.06 -3.44 -12.91
C LYS A 15 30.16 -4.26 -11.62
N ILE A 16 29.06 -4.49 -10.93
CA ILE A 16 29.04 -5.13 -9.61
C ILE A 16 28.61 -6.59 -9.71
N LEU A 17 27.49 -6.85 -10.37
CA LEU A 17 26.85 -8.17 -10.45
C LEU A 17 27.30 -8.97 -11.68
N THR A 18 28.02 -8.35 -12.61
CA THR A 18 28.50 -8.96 -13.87
C THR A 18 27.36 -9.32 -14.83
N SER A 19 27.67 -9.41 -16.13
CA SER A 19 26.69 -9.65 -17.19
C SER A 19 25.95 -10.99 -17.10
N SER A 20 26.38 -11.93 -16.24
CA SER A 20 25.71 -13.21 -15.98
C SER A 20 24.45 -13.09 -15.12
N HIS A 21 24.24 -11.96 -14.45
CA HIS A 21 23.07 -11.73 -13.59
C HIS A 21 21.83 -11.24 -14.37
N PHE A 22 22.00 -10.84 -15.63
CA PHE A 22 20.90 -10.25 -16.39
C PHE A 22 19.94 -11.31 -16.92
N TYR A 23 18.64 -11.00 -16.84
CA TYR A 23 17.60 -11.79 -17.48
C TYR A 23 17.83 -11.88 -18.99
N SER A 24 17.77 -13.10 -19.51
CA SER A 24 17.98 -13.39 -20.93
C SER A 24 16.91 -12.77 -21.83
N GLU A 25 15.68 -12.63 -21.32
CA GLU A 25 14.54 -12.04 -22.05
C GLU A 25 14.04 -10.76 -21.36
N PRO A 26 14.56 -9.58 -21.73
CA PRO A 26 14.06 -8.32 -21.18
C PRO A 26 12.65 -8.01 -21.70
N THR A 27 11.83 -7.36 -20.87
CA THR A 27 10.41 -7.03 -21.20
C THR A 27 10.27 -6.18 -22.47
N CYS A 28 11.31 -5.44 -22.85
CA CYS A 28 11.32 -4.62 -24.07
C CYS A 28 12.04 -5.28 -25.27
N GLY A 29 12.49 -6.53 -25.13
CA GLY A 29 13.09 -7.35 -26.18
C GLY A 29 12.20 -7.47 -27.44
N PRO A 30 10.96 -7.98 -27.34
CA PRO A 30 10.14 -8.25 -28.53
C PRO A 30 9.64 -6.99 -29.26
N THR A 31 9.55 -5.85 -28.57
CA THR A 31 8.99 -4.61 -29.15
C THR A 31 10.06 -3.61 -29.60
N TYR A 32 11.21 -3.55 -28.90
CA TYR A 32 12.19 -2.47 -29.09
C TYR A 32 13.64 -2.95 -29.30
N GLY A 33 13.90 -4.25 -29.39
CA GLY A 33 15.27 -4.77 -29.63
C GLY A 33 16.26 -4.36 -28.54
N CYS A 34 15.80 -4.41 -27.29
CA CYS A 34 16.52 -3.94 -26.11
C CYS A 34 17.71 -4.81 -25.68
N LEU A 35 18.67 -4.19 -25.00
CA LEU A 35 19.69 -4.91 -24.23
C LEU A 35 19.10 -5.49 -22.93
N SER A 36 19.62 -6.62 -22.47
CA SER A 36 19.25 -7.20 -21.17
C SER A 36 19.60 -6.27 -20.01
N TYR A 37 18.67 -6.14 -19.07
CA TYR A 37 18.81 -5.37 -17.84
C TYR A 37 18.10 -6.11 -16.70
N ASP A 38 18.48 -5.81 -15.46
CA ASP A 38 17.86 -6.39 -14.28
C ASP A 38 16.84 -5.42 -13.66
N PRO A 39 15.55 -5.79 -13.56
CA PRO A 39 14.56 -4.98 -12.85
C PRO A 39 14.77 -4.95 -11.32
N GLU A 40 15.51 -5.91 -10.76
CA GLU A 40 15.80 -6.05 -9.32
C GLU A 40 17.29 -5.81 -8.99
N GLY A 41 17.97 -5.07 -9.85
CA GLY A 41 19.36 -4.67 -9.61
C GLY A 41 19.54 -3.79 -8.38
N ILE A 42 20.80 -3.54 -7.99
CA ILE A 42 21.15 -2.86 -6.73
C ILE A 42 20.54 -1.47 -6.64
N VAL A 43 20.56 -0.72 -7.74
CA VAL A 43 19.99 0.63 -7.80
C VAL A 43 18.46 0.60 -7.66
N GLY A 44 17.81 -0.41 -8.24
CA GLY A 44 16.37 -0.65 -8.09
C GLY A 44 16.00 -0.98 -6.64
N CYS A 45 16.74 -1.89 -6.01
CA CYS A 45 16.56 -2.23 -4.60
C CYS A 45 16.75 -1.01 -3.67
N PHE A 46 17.76 -0.19 -3.93
CA PHE A 46 18.00 1.03 -3.16
C PHE A 46 16.83 2.03 -3.28
N ASN A 47 16.33 2.25 -4.50
CA ASN A 47 15.17 3.09 -4.76
C ASN A 47 13.91 2.56 -4.07
N ALA A 48 13.69 1.24 -4.07
CA ALA A 48 12.60 0.59 -3.37
C ALA A 48 12.70 0.77 -1.84
N ALA A 49 13.89 0.56 -1.27
CA ALA A 49 14.15 0.79 0.15
C ALA A 49 13.90 2.25 0.56
N PHE A 50 14.27 3.20 -0.30
CA PHE A 50 14.00 4.62 -0.07
C PHE A 50 12.50 4.94 -0.10
N LEU A 51 11.73 4.36 -1.03
CA LEU A 51 10.27 4.51 -1.03
C LEU A 51 9.64 3.96 0.26
N SER A 52 10.09 2.80 0.75
CA SER A 52 9.66 2.25 2.04
C SER A 52 9.99 3.18 3.20
N PHE A 53 11.17 3.82 3.17
CA PHE A 53 11.55 4.82 4.17
C PHE A 53 10.62 6.05 4.16
N LEU A 54 10.25 6.57 2.98
CA LEU A 54 9.27 7.66 2.88
C LEU A 54 7.92 7.26 3.52
N GLY A 55 7.45 6.04 3.27
CA GLY A 55 6.25 5.50 3.91
C GLY A 55 6.38 5.38 5.44
N PHE A 56 7.55 4.97 5.93
CA PHE A 56 7.83 4.91 7.36
C PHE A 56 7.78 6.29 8.03
N VAL A 57 8.31 7.33 7.38
CA VAL A 57 8.24 8.72 7.88
C VAL A 57 6.77 9.16 7.99
N THR A 58 5.95 8.91 6.97
CA THR A 58 4.50 9.17 7.03
C THR A 58 3.83 8.38 8.16
N GLY A 59 4.21 7.12 8.37
CA GLY A 59 3.70 6.30 9.47
C GLY A 59 4.05 6.84 10.87
N LYS A 60 5.27 7.37 11.05
CA LYS A 60 5.64 8.05 12.31
C LYS A 60 4.86 9.34 12.51
N LEU A 61 4.57 10.08 11.44
CA LEU A 61 3.77 11.30 11.49
C LEU A 61 2.35 11.00 12.00
N VAL A 62 1.73 9.91 11.56
CA VAL A 62 0.40 9.48 12.05
C VAL A 62 0.46 9.11 13.53
N ARG A 63 1.49 8.37 13.95
CA ARG A 63 1.66 7.96 15.36
C ARG A 63 1.98 9.11 16.31
N ALA A 64 2.44 10.25 15.79
CA ALA A 64 2.70 11.44 16.60
C ALA A 64 1.40 12.16 17.01
N ILE A 65 0.26 11.84 16.40
CA ILE A 65 -1.04 12.42 16.76
C ILE A 65 -1.45 11.89 18.16
N PRO A 66 -1.82 12.77 19.10
CA PRO A 66 -2.24 12.35 20.44
C PRO A 66 -3.55 11.55 20.39
N ARG A 67 -3.76 10.70 21.41
CA ARG A 67 -4.93 9.80 21.49
C ARG A 67 -6.28 10.55 21.55
N SER A 68 -6.29 11.78 22.05
CA SER A 68 -7.43 12.70 22.02
C SER A 68 -7.01 13.94 21.22
N PRO A 69 -7.11 13.87 19.88
CA PRO A 69 -6.64 14.93 19.01
C PRO A 69 -7.61 16.12 19.01
N SER A 70 -7.05 17.31 19.11
CA SER A 70 -7.78 18.53 18.82
C SER A 70 -8.02 18.65 17.30
N PRO A 71 -9.09 19.33 16.83
CA PRO A 71 -9.26 19.64 15.41
C PRO A 71 -8.03 20.31 14.77
N SER A 72 -7.26 21.06 15.55
CA SER A 72 -5.99 21.66 15.11
C SER A 72 -4.91 20.64 14.76
N ASP A 73 -4.86 19.52 15.47
CA ASP A 73 -3.81 18.50 15.32
C ASP A 73 -4.05 17.68 14.05
N HIS A 74 -5.31 17.34 13.79
CA HIS A 74 -5.72 16.73 12.51
C HIS A 74 -5.40 17.65 11.32
N TYR A 75 -5.71 18.94 11.45
CA TYR A 75 -5.39 19.91 10.42
C TYR A 75 -3.88 20.08 10.23
N ALA A 76 -3.09 20.04 11.31
CA ALA A 76 -1.63 20.06 11.24
C ALA A 76 -1.08 18.82 10.50
N PHE A 77 -1.54 17.63 10.86
CA PHE A 77 -1.18 16.38 10.18
C PHE A 77 -1.49 16.45 8.68
N LEU A 78 -2.72 16.85 8.34
CA LEU A 78 -3.18 16.95 6.95
C LEU A 78 -2.37 17.94 6.14
N LYS A 79 -2.01 19.10 6.72
CA LYS A 79 -1.13 20.06 6.06
C LYS A 79 0.25 19.47 5.79
N ILE A 80 0.85 18.78 6.75
CA ILE A 80 2.18 18.19 6.59
C ILE A 80 2.13 17.07 5.53
N SER A 81 1.13 16.20 5.58
CA SER A 81 0.97 15.09 4.62
C SER A 81 0.72 15.60 3.20
N THR A 82 -0.16 16.59 3.03
CA THR A 82 -0.47 17.15 1.71
C THR A 82 0.69 17.97 1.15
N PHE A 83 1.34 18.78 1.98
CA PHE A 83 2.54 19.53 1.58
C PHE A 83 3.69 18.59 1.19
N GLY A 84 3.99 17.59 2.02
CA GLY A 84 5.02 16.59 1.73
C GLY A 84 4.71 15.78 0.47
N GLY A 85 3.45 15.36 0.30
CA GLY A 85 2.99 14.71 -0.93
C GLY A 85 3.18 15.57 -2.17
N MET A 86 2.91 16.87 -2.07
CA MET A 86 3.09 17.79 -3.20
C MET A 86 4.54 18.09 -3.52
N VAL A 87 5.41 18.22 -2.53
CA VAL A 87 6.85 18.37 -2.74
C VAL A 87 7.43 17.13 -3.45
N LEU A 88 7.01 15.93 -3.07
CA LEU A 88 7.46 14.69 -3.74
C LEU A 88 6.94 14.61 -5.17
N LEU A 89 5.66 14.96 -5.40
CA LEU A 89 5.09 14.96 -6.74
C LEU A 89 5.73 16.00 -7.66
N THR A 90 6.00 17.21 -7.17
CA THR A 90 6.71 18.23 -7.97
C THR A 90 8.14 17.83 -8.25
N ALA A 91 8.85 17.24 -7.29
CA ALA A 91 10.19 16.69 -7.51
C ALA A 91 10.18 15.60 -8.61
N GLY A 92 9.23 14.66 -8.54
CA GLY A 92 9.04 13.64 -9.57
C GLY A 92 8.70 14.24 -10.94
N ALA A 93 7.83 15.24 -10.98
CA ALA A 93 7.40 15.92 -12.20
C ALA A 93 8.53 16.75 -12.86
N VAL A 94 9.36 17.41 -12.05
CA VAL A 94 10.55 18.14 -12.54
C VAL A 94 11.57 17.17 -13.11
N LEU A 95 11.76 15.99 -12.49
CA LEU A 95 12.69 14.98 -12.97
C LEU A 95 12.27 14.36 -14.32
N CYS A 96 10.97 14.16 -14.51
CA CYS A 96 10.43 13.70 -15.79
C CYS A 96 10.08 14.85 -16.76
N ASN A 97 10.32 16.11 -16.38
CA ASN A 97 9.95 17.30 -17.15
C ASN A 97 8.49 17.28 -17.64
N PHE A 98 7.58 16.75 -16.82
CA PHE A 98 6.16 16.51 -17.13
C PHE A 98 5.90 15.66 -18.39
N SER A 99 6.92 14.95 -18.89
CA SER A 99 6.82 14.03 -20.02
C SER A 99 7.10 12.60 -19.57
N GLN A 100 6.39 11.64 -20.14
CA GLN A 100 6.61 10.23 -19.83
C GLN A 100 7.95 9.72 -20.37
N ASN A 101 8.39 10.25 -21.51
CA ASN A 101 9.55 9.76 -22.25
C ASN A 101 10.71 10.76 -22.31
N ASP A 102 10.45 12.06 -22.10
CA ASP A 102 11.42 13.13 -22.31
C ASP A 102 11.71 13.90 -21.02
N GLY A 103 12.71 13.44 -20.25
CA GLY A 103 13.17 14.09 -19.04
C GLY A 103 14.56 13.62 -18.64
N VAL A 104 15.16 14.26 -17.63
CA VAL A 104 16.49 13.85 -17.10
C VAL A 104 16.43 12.41 -16.60
N VAL A 105 15.31 12.03 -15.96
CA VAL A 105 15.02 10.67 -15.53
C VAL A 105 13.57 10.31 -15.90
N PRO A 106 13.33 9.57 -17.00
CA PRO A 106 11.98 9.20 -17.41
C PRO A 106 11.32 8.25 -16.40
N VAL A 107 9.99 8.27 -16.38
CA VAL A 107 9.20 7.41 -15.49
C VAL A 107 9.28 5.98 -16.02
N ASN A 108 9.97 5.11 -15.29
CA ASN A 108 10.13 3.72 -15.67
C ASN A 108 9.76 2.79 -14.50
N LYS A 109 8.65 2.07 -14.69
CA LYS A 109 8.13 1.12 -13.71
C LYS A 109 9.03 -0.10 -13.53
N ASN A 110 9.64 -0.60 -14.60
CA ASN A 110 10.43 -1.83 -14.56
C ASN A 110 11.77 -1.63 -13.83
N LEU A 111 12.31 -0.41 -13.83
CA LEU A 111 13.59 -0.08 -13.18
C LEU A 111 13.42 0.62 -11.84
N TRP A 112 12.18 0.78 -11.34
CA TRP A 112 11.90 1.56 -10.13
C TRP A 112 12.61 2.92 -10.17
N SER A 113 12.43 3.67 -11.27
CA SER A 113 13.21 4.90 -11.49
C SER A 113 12.96 5.95 -10.41
N PRO A 114 13.92 6.84 -10.12
CA PRO A 114 13.76 7.92 -9.14
C PRO A 114 12.51 8.79 -9.35
N SER A 115 12.18 9.13 -10.60
CA SER A 115 10.96 9.88 -10.92
C SER A 115 9.69 9.07 -10.63
N PHE A 116 9.71 7.76 -10.92
CA PHE A 116 8.60 6.86 -10.60
C PHE A 116 8.35 6.77 -9.09
N ILE A 117 9.39 6.54 -8.27
CA ILE A 117 9.23 6.42 -6.81
C ILE A 117 8.73 7.73 -6.18
N PHE A 118 9.16 8.90 -6.67
CA PHE A 118 8.69 10.19 -6.15
C PHE A 118 7.23 10.46 -6.49
N VAL A 119 6.82 10.14 -7.72
CA VAL A 119 5.41 10.25 -8.13
C VAL A 119 4.54 9.28 -7.34
N CYS A 120 4.96 8.02 -7.16
CA CYS A 120 4.25 7.03 -6.36
C CYS A 120 4.17 7.43 -4.88
N GLY A 121 5.28 7.83 -4.26
CA GLY A 121 5.32 8.23 -2.86
C GLY A 121 4.50 9.49 -2.59
N GLY A 122 4.59 10.50 -3.45
CA GLY A 122 3.79 11.71 -3.34
C GLY A 122 2.29 11.46 -3.56
N GLY A 123 1.94 10.67 -4.58
CA GLY A 123 0.55 10.25 -4.83
C GLY A 123 -0.04 9.44 -3.66
N ALA A 124 0.74 8.51 -3.09
CA ALA A 124 0.34 7.74 -1.92
C ALA A 124 0.10 8.63 -0.70
N ASN A 125 0.96 9.63 -0.43
CA ASN A 125 0.76 10.57 0.68
C ASN A 125 -0.48 11.45 0.51
N LEU A 126 -0.82 11.86 -0.72
CA LEU A 126 -2.06 12.60 -0.98
C LEU A 126 -3.29 11.72 -0.78
N LEU A 127 -3.27 10.52 -1.35
CA LEU A 127 -4.37 9.56 -1.22
C LEU A 127 -4.58 9.17 0.25
N PHE A 128 -3.49 8.98 1.00
CA PHE A 128 -3.53 8.74 2.43
C PHE A 128 -4.17 9.90 3.19
N GLY A 129 -3.82 11.15 2.86
CA GLY A 129 -4.46 12.34 3.43
C GLY A 129 -5.97 12.41 3.17
N ILE A 130 -6.41 12.03 1.96
CA ILE A 130 -7.84 11.94 1.61
C ILE A 130 -8.55 10.88 2.46
N PHE A 131 -7.97 9.68 2.59
CA PHE A 131 -8.57 8.64 3.44
C PHE A 131 -8.58 9.02 4.91
N PHE A 132 -7.53 9.69 5.39
CA PHE A 132 -7.48 10.21 6.76
C PHE A 132 -8.63 11.21 7.02
N LEU A 133 -8.88 12.13 6.09
CA LEU A 133 -10.04 13.05 6.16
C LEU A 133 -11.38 12.30 6.22
N LEU A 134 -11.56 11.29 5.37
CA LEU A 134 -12.82 10.56 5.27
C LEU A 134 -13.11 9.69 6.49
N LEU A 135 -12.09 9.07 7.07
CA LEU A 135 -12.24 8.09 8.15
C LEU A 135 -12.16 8.72 9.54
N ASP A 136 -11.24 9.66 9.76
CA ASP A 136 -10.92 10.10 11.12
C ASP A 136 -11.67 11.40 11.51
N MET A 137 -11.81 12.36 10.59
CA MET A 137 -12.58 13.59 10.90
C MET A 137 -14.07 13.30 11.10
N LYS A 138 -14.65 12.39 10.30
CA LYS A 138 -16.05 11.98 10.47
C LYS A 138 -16.29 11.28 11.81
N ARG A 139 -15.29 10.58 12.34
CA ARG A 139 -15.37 9.90 13.64
C ARG A 139 -15.48 10.89 14.80
N SER A 140 -14.69 11.97 14.80
CA SER A 140 -14.71 12.96 15.87
C SER A 140 -16.07 13.65 16.00
N THR A 141 -16.75 13.95 14.89
CA THR A 141 -18.08 14.59 14.92
C THR A 141 -19.19 13.61 15.33
N LEU A 142 -19.10 12.34 14.89
CA LEU A 142 -20.06 11.29 15.26
C LEU A 142 -20.01 10.93 16.75
N PHE A 143 -18.81 10.88 17.34
CA PHE A 143 -18.65 10.59 18.77
C PHE A 143 -18.75 11.82 19.67
N SER A 144 -18.48 13.05 19.19
CA SER A 144 -18.68 14.26 20.00
C SER A 144 -20.16 14.57 20.31
N GLY A 145 -21.10 13.92 19.61
CA GLY A 145 -22.54 13.98 19.93
C GLY A 145 -23.00 12.96 20.97
N SER A 146 -22.14 12.01 21.37
CA SER A 146 -22.47 10.99 22.37
C SER A 146 -21.36 10.90 23.42
N GLN A 147 -21.70 11.34 24.62
CA GLN A 147 -20.94 11.22 25.88
C GLN A 147 -20.07 12.41 26.31
N SER A 148 -20.75 13.41 26.89
CA SER A 148 -20.31 13.98 28.16
C SER A 148 -20.40 12.90 29.25
N PHE A 149 -19.41 12.03 29.37
CA PHE A 149 -19.18 11.30 30.62
C PHE A 149 -17.69 11.33 30.93
N SER A 150 -17.34 12.21 31.88
CA SER A 150 -16.02 12.24 32.49
C SER A 150 -15.84 10.94 33.28
N PHE A 151 -14.90 10.09 32.86
CA PHE A 151 -14.40 9.02 33.70
C PHE A 151 -12.90 9.16 33.87
N SER A 152 -12.54 9.82 34.97
CA SER A 152 -11.24 9.66 35.61
C SER A 152 -11.16 8.24 36.17
N SER A 153 -10.18 7.45 35.74
CA SER A 153 -9.33 6.68 36.66
C SER A 153 -8.33 5.82 35.89
N ASN A 154 -7.11 5.82 36.41
CA ASN A 154 -6.05 4.85 36.14
C ASN A 154 -6.56 3.41 36.17
N SER A 155 -6.22 2.59 35.17
CA SER A 155 -5.65 1.25 35.37
C SER A 155 -5.50 0.47 34.07
N LYS A 156 -4.34 -0.19 33.97
CA LYS A 156 -4.08 -1.54 33.44
C LYS A 156 -4.98 -2.06 32.31
N PHE A 157 -4.31 -2.35 31.21
CA PHE A 157 -4.46 -3.58 30.42
C PHE A 157 -5.27 -4.67 31.16
N THR A 158 -6.54 -4.83 30.80
CA THR A 158 -7.40 -5.92 31.25
C THR A 158 -8.15 -6.53 30.07
N ASP A 159 -8.19 -7.86 30.11
CA ASP A 159 -8.60 -8.80 29.08
C ASP A 159 -9.97 -8.52 28.42
N PRO A 160 -10.14 -8.89 27.13
CA PRO A 160 -11.42 -8.78 26.42
C PRO A 160 -12.43 -9.89 26.74
N SER A 161 -12.26 -10.67 27.82
CA SER A 161 -13.12 -11.82 28.11
C SER A 161 -14.38 -11.50 28.91
N PHE A 162 -14.65 -10.24 29.27
CA PHE A 162 -15.73 -9.88 30.21
C PHE A 162 -16.97 -9.21 29.59
N LEU A 163 -17.12 -9.13 28.27
CA LEU A 163 -18.37 -8.59 27.67
C LEU A 163 -19.13 -9.68 26.91
N SER A 164 -19.64 -10.64 27.66
CA SER A 164 -20.82 -11.41 27.30
C SER A 164 -21.94 -11.04 28.28
N GLU A 165 -23.07 -10.59 27.73
CA GLU A 165 -24.34 -10.18 28.37
C GLU A 165 -24.44 -8.72 28.81
N GLU A 166 -24.94 -7.85 27.93
CA GLU A 166 -26.35 -7.39 27.95
C GLU A 166 -26.66 -6.59 26.66
N GLY A 167 -27.61 -7.08 25.86
CA GLY A 167 -28.70 -6.30 25.27
C GLY A 167 -28.48 -5.09 24.36
N GLU A 168 -27.27 -4.62 24.09
CA GLU A 168 -27.03 -3.48 23.20
C GLU A 168 -26.40 -3.96 21.89
N SER A 169 -27.09 -3.75 20.77
CA SER A 169 -26.59 -4.12 19.45
C SER A 169 -25.24 -3.45 19.25
N ALA A 170 -24.17 -4.25 19.28
CA ALA A 170 -22.83 -3.78 18.96
C ALA A 170 -22.91 -2.93 17.69
N PRO A 171 -22.30 -1.73 17.67
CA PRO A 171 -22.40 -0.85 16.52
C PRO A 171 -22.02 -1.65 15.28
N LEU A 172 -22.85 -1.56 14.23
CA LEU A 172 -22.65 -2.27 12.96
C LEU A 172 -21.23 -2.05 12.41
N TRP A 173 -20.57 -0.96 12.83
CA TRP A 173 -19.20 -0.65 12.49
C TRP A 173 -18.49 0.11 13.63
N ASP A 174 -17.39 -0.46 14.13
CA ASP A 174 -16.45 0.15 15.12
C ASP A 174 -15.52 1.24 14.52
N GLY A 175 -15.84 1.75 13.33
CA GLY A 175 -15.06 2.77 12.61
C GLY A 175 -13.73 2.32 11.98
N TRP A 176 -13.32 1.06 12.17
CA TRP A 176 -12.09 0.51 11.58
C TRP A 176 -12.42 -0.45 10.43
N PRO A 177 -12.28 -0.05 9.15
CA PRO A 177 -12.45 -0.98 8.04
C PRO A 177 -11.39 -2.10 8.13
N LEU A 178 -11.82 -3.35 7.95
CA LEU A 178 -10.95 -4.52 7.77
C LEU A 178 -9.93 -4.79 8.90
N ARG A 179 -10.22 -4.38 10.14
CA ARG A 179 -9.36 -4.65 11.31
C ARG A 179 -9.02 -6.14 11.45
N GLU A 180 -9.97 -7.00 11.11
CA GLU A 180 -9.84 -8.45 11.23
C GLU A 180 -8.87 -9.05 10.21
N VAL A 181 -8.76 -8.44 9.02
CA VAL A 181 -7.77 -8.81 8.01
C VAL A 181 -6.36 -8.51 8.51
N GLY A 182 -6.17 -7.36 9.18
CA GLY A 182 -4.88 -6.96 9.72
C GLY A 182 -4.35 -7.87 10.84
N LYS A 183 -5.24 -8.40 11.70
CA LYS A 183 -4.86 -9.29 12.81
C LYS A 183 -4.28 -10.64 12.35
N ASN A 184 -4.57 -11.06 11.13
CA ASN A 184 -4.17 -12.35 10.55
C ASN A 184 -3.40 -12.18 9.22
N SER A 185 -2.69 -11.06 9.06
CA SER A 185 -2.04 -10.68 7.80
C SER A 185 -1.05 -11.73 7.27
N ILE A 186 -0.28 -12.40 8.13
CA ILE A 186 0.66 -13.45 7.70
C ILE A 186 -0.05 -14.71 7.17
N THR A 187 -1.14 -15.13 7.84
CA THR A 187 -1.95 -16.29 7.42
C THR A 187 -2.59 -16.05 6.07
N LEU A 188 -3.10 -14.83 5.84
CA LEU A 188 -3.71 -14.45 4.58
C LEU A 188 -2.67 -14.40 3.46
N TYR A 189 -1.46 -13.90 3.74
CA TYR A 189 -0.37 -13.89 2.78
C TYR A 189 0.07 -15.32 2.40
N MET A 190 0.42 -16.14 3.38
CA MET A 190 0.81 -17.54 3.14
C MET A 190 -0.33 -18.33 2.49
N GLY A 191 -1.56 -18.09 2.92
CA GLY A 191 -2.74 -18.71 2.33
C GLY A 191 -2.93 -18.32 0.87
N HIS A 192 -2.71 -17.06 0.51
CA HIS A 192 -2.77 -16.59 -0.88
C HIS A 192 -1.71 -17.31 -1.73
N GLU A 193 -0.45 -17.37 -1.28
CA GLU A 193 0.63 -18.04 -2.01
C GLU A 193 0.37 -19.55 -2.20
N ILE A 194 -0.20 -20.22 -1.19
CA ILE A 194 -0.52 -21.65 -1.27
C ILE A 194 -1.75 -21.91 -2.17
N LEU A 195 -2.71 -20.99 -2.19
CA LEU A 195 -4.02 -21.16 -2.86
C LEU A 195 -4.15 -20.32 -4.15
N ASP A 196 -3.06 -19.79 -4.69
CA ASP A 196 -3.04 -18.92 -5.89
C ASP A 196 -3.57 -19.62 -7.16
N SER A 197 -3.78 -20.94 -7.11
CA SER A 197 -4.37 -21.73 -8.21
C SER A 197 -5.71 -22.37 -7.86
N CYS A 198 -6.30 -22.04 -6.72
CA CYS A 198 -7.54 -22.65 -6.24
C CYS A 198 -8.75 -21.71 -6.38
N VAL A 199 -9.87 -22.24 -6.87
CA VAL A 199 -11.17 -21.58 -6.81
C VAL A 199 -11.62 -21.53 -5.33
N PRO A 200 -12.09 -20.40 -4.79
CA PRO A 200 -12.48 -19.14 -5.44
C PRO A 200 -11.42 -18.02 -5.41
N PHE A 201 -10.20 -18.30 -4.96
CA PHE A 201 -9.17 -17.28 -4.72
C PHE A 201 -8.49 -16.80 -6.01
N ALA A 202 -8.38 -17.67 -7.01
CA ALA A 202 -7.90 -17.32 -8.35
C ALA A 202 -8.82 -17.92 -9.42
N ILE A 203 -9.75 -17.11 -9.93
CA ILE A 203 -10.64 -17.49 -11.03
C ILE A 203 -10.10 -16.90 -12.33
N TYR A 204 -9.57 -17.75 -13.20
CA TYR A 204 -9.13 -17.32 -14.52
C TYR A 204 -10.29 -17.47 -15.51
N PHE A 205 -10.84 -16.35 -15.96
CA PHE A 205 -11.85 -16.36 -17.03
C PHE A 205 -11.15 -16.66 -18.36
N SER A 206 -11.59 -17.74 -19.03
CA SER A 206 -11.10 -18.11 -20.35
C SER A 206 -11.44 -17.03 -21.39
N GLU A 207 -10.50 -16.76 -22.29
CA GLU A 207 -10.38 -15.68 -23.30
C GLU A 207 -11.60 -15.33 -24.18
N SER A 208 -12.78 -15.92 -24.01
CA SER A 208 -13.84 -15.89 -25.02
C SER A 208 -15.15 -15.17 -24.66
N SER A 209 -15.28 -14.43 -23.55
CA SER A 209 -16.59 -13.83 -23.22
C SER A 209 -16.67 -12.52 -22.42
N MET A 210 -15.56 -11.94 -21.95
CA MET A 210 -15.57 -10.61 -21.33
C MET A 210 -14.29 -9.87 -21.67
N ASP A 211 -14.37 -8.58 -22.01
CA ASP A 211 -13.23 -7.70 -22.24
C ASP A 211 -12.11 -8.00 -21.23
N GLU A 212 -10.90 -8.28 -21.73
CA GLU A 212 -9.76 -8.83 -20.97
C GLU A 212 -9.45 -8.09 -19.65
N HIS A 213 -9.82 -6.82 -19.58
CA HIS A 213 -9.61 -5.97 -18.42
C HIS A 213 -10.62 -6.20 -17.30
N TRP A 214 -11.91 -6.27 -17.62
CA TRP A 214 -12.98 -6.40 -16.63
C TRP A 214 -13.01 -7.79 -16.00
N GLY A 215 -12.67 -8.84 -16.76
CA GLY A 215 -12.53 -10.19 -16.23
C GLY A 215 -11.46 -10.29 -15.15
N LYS A 216 -10.32 -9.63 -15.34
CA LYS A 216 -9.23 -9.58 -14.35
C LYS A 216 -9.62 -8.80 -13.09
N ILE A 217 -10.32 -7.66 -13.25
CA ILE A 217 -10.84 -6.88 -12.11
C ILE A 217 -11.82 -7.73 -11.30
N LEU A 218 -12.78 -8.37 -11.96
CA LEU A 218 -13.79 -9.17 -11.27
C LEU A 218 -13.18 -10.35 -10.51
N SER A 219 -12.22 -11.04 -11.14
CA SER A 219 -11.46 -12.12 -10.50
C SER A 219 -10.78 -11.64 -9.21
N ASN A 220 -10.06 -10.51 -9.27
CA ASN A 220 -9.40 -9.94 -8.11
C ASN A 220 -10.39 -9.48 -7.02
N VAL A 221 -11.54 -8.92 -7.40
CA VAL A 221 -12.58 -8.52 -6.44
C VAL A 221 -13.15 -9.73 -5.71
N ILE A 222 -13.40 -10.83 -6.42
CA ILE A 222 -13.87 -12.09 -5.82
C ILE A 222 -12.81 -12.66 -4.89
N GLY A 223 -11.56 -12.76 -5.34
CA GLY A 223 -10.44 -13.27 -4.53
C GLY A 223 -10.25 -12.49 -3.23
N VAL A 224 -10.25 -11.15 -3.30
CA VAL A 224 -10.16 -10.28 -2.11
C VAL A 224 -11.38 -10.47 -1.21
N SER A 225 -12.60 -10.56 -1.77
CA SER A 225 -13.82 -10.78 -0.98
C SER A 225 -13.79 -12.12 -0.24
N CYS A 226 -13.29 -13.17 -0.86
CA CYS A 226 -13.10 -14.48 -0.24
C CYS A 226 -12.07 -14.41 0.90
N TRP A 227 -10.94 -13.73 0.73
CA TRP A 227 -9.96 -13.56 1.79
C TRP A 227 -10.48 -12.74 2.97
N VAL A 228 -11.29 -11.70 2.70
CA VAL A 228 -11.99 -10.95 3.76
C VAL A 228 -12.94 -11.88 4.52
N ALA A 229 -13.72 -12.72 3.84
CA ALA A 229 -14.59 -13.69 4.49
C ALA A 229 -13.82 -14.70 5.36
N VAL A 230 -12.69 -15.22 4.87
CA VAL A 230 -11.80 -16.10 5.65
C VAL A 230 -11.27 -15.38 6.89
N ALA A 231 -10.83 -14.14 6.78
CA ALA A 231 -10.36 -13.34 7.91
C ALA A 231 -11.45 -13.16 8.98
N LEU A 232 -12.70 -12.93 8.55
CA LEU A 232 -13.86 -12.82 9.46
C LEU A 232 -14.15 -14.15 10.18
N VAL A 233 -14.05 -15.28 9.49
CA VAL A 233 -14.23 -16.62 10.08
C VAL A 233 -13.10 -16.96 11.06
N LEU A 234 -11.85 -16.63 10.73
CA LEU A 234 -10.72 -16.82 11.65
C LEU A 234 -10.90 -15.98 12.92
N ASN A 235 -11.37 -14.74 12.77
CA ASN A 235 -11.65 -13.87 13.90
C ASN A 235 -12.82 -14.38 14.76
N SER A 236 -13.90 -14.89 14.17
CA SER A 236 -15.02 -15.48 14.93
C SER A 236 -14.58 -16.71 15.74
N LYS A 237 -13.56 -17.42 15.28
CA LYS A 237 -12.93 -18.55 15.98
C LYS A 237 -11.78 -18.16 16.91
N LYS A 238 -11.44 -16.87 17.03
CA LYS A 238 -10.32 -16.34 17.84
C LYS A 238 -8.95 -16.98 17.50
N ILE A 239 -8.74 -17.37 16.25
CA ILE A 239 -7.47 -17.93 15.79
C ILE A 239 -6.62 -16.78 15.26
N TYR A 240 -5.48 -16.54 15.92
CA TYR A 240 -4.49 -15.54 15.52
C TYR A 240 -3.13 -16.21 15.40
N ILE A 241 -2.57 -16.22 14.19
CA ILE A 241 -1.23 -16.75 13.94
C ILE A 241 -0.29 -15.56 13.91
N THR A 242 0.59 -15.50 14.91
CA THR A 242 1.66 -14.49 15.01
C THR A 242 3.00 -15.21 14.94
N VAL A 243 3.93 -14.68 14.16
CA VAL A 243 5.34 -15.11 14.13
C VAL A 243 6.15 -14.26 15.08
#